data_AF-A0A0F3IE77-F1
#
_entry.id   AF-A0A0F3IE77-F1
#
_cell.length_a   1.000
_cell.length_b   1.000
_cell.length_c   1.000
_cell.angle_alpha   90.00
_cell.angle_beta   90.00
_cell.angle_gamma   90.00
#
_symmetry.space_group_name_H-M   'P 1'
#
loop_
_entity.id
_entity.type
_entity.pdbx_description
1 polymer ?
#
loop_
_entity_poly.entity_id
_entity_poly.type
_entity_poly.pdbx_seq_one_letter_code
_entity_poly.pdbx_strand_id
1 'polypeptide(L)'
;MKIASAIVDLTPIDCLPLGGYSGPERLVRKKHGRLEANISMFGTPPNAVAIIAVDTLFAGPDLTNAITKIFKEAHGLTAERVLILASHTHFAPMLDKTKPKIGPVC
;
A
#
# COMPACT_ATOMS: atom_id res chain seq x y z
N MET A 1 3.72 -23.34 14.23
CA MET A 1 3.79 -22.21 13.27
C MET A 1 3.34 -20.95 13.99
N LYS A 2 4.19 -19.92 14.07
CA LYS A 2 3.84 -18.64 14.73
C LYS A 2 3.12 -17.75 13.72
N ILE A 3 2.04 -17.08 14.15
CA ILE A 3 1.28 -16.15 13.31
C ILE A 3 1.09 -14.86 14.13
N ALA A 4 1.28 -13.72 13.48
CA ALA A 4 0.98 -12.41 14.06
C ALA A 4 0.26 -11.55 13.02
N SER A 5 -0.62 -10.66 13.46
CA SER A 5 -1.30 -9.71 12.60
C SER A 5 -1.34 -8.32 13.22
N ALA A 6 -1.42 -7.31 12.35
CA ALA A 6 -1.56 -5.91 12.74
C ALA A 6 -2.39 -5.15 11.70
N ILE A 7 -3.07 -4.10 12.16
CA ILE A 7 -3.81 -3.16 11.32
C ILE A 7 -3.23 -1.77 11.55
N VAL A 8 -2.96 -1.05 10.47
CA VAL A 8 -2.42 0.32 10.48
C VAL A 8 -3.38 1.23 9.73
N ASP A 9 -3.80 2.33 10.35
CA ASP A 9 -4.61 3.36 9.69
C ASP A 9 -3.74 4.21 8.74
N LEU A 10 -4.16 4.29 7.49
CA LEU A 10 -3.53 5.03 6.41
C LEU A 10 -4.35 6.23 5.94
N THR A 11 -5.43 6.56 6.66
CA THR A 11 -6.34 7.64 6.27
C THR A 11 -5.61 8.99 6.26
N PRO A 12 -5.44 9.64 5.10
CA PRO A 12 -4.69 10.89 5.00
C PRO A 12 -5.30 11.99 5.86
N ILE A 13 -4.47 12.86 6.42
CA ILE A 13 -4.94 14.04 7.15
C ILE A 13 -5.30 15.16 6.17
N ASP A 14 -4.55 15.28 5.07
CA ASP A 14 -4.69 16.31 4.05
C ASP A 14 -5.56 15.89 2.85
N CYS A 15 -6.03 16.89 2.09
CA CYS A 15 -6.72 16.68 0.81
C CYS A 15 -5.72 16.27 -0.26
N LEU A 16 -5.60 14.98 -0.54
CA LEU A 16 -4.73 14.43 -1.58
C LEU A 16 -5.50 14.08 -2.87
N PRO A 17 -4.85 14.11 -4.06
CA PRO A 17 -5.44 13.61 -5.29
C PRO A 17 -5.75 12.11 -5.22
N LEU A 18 -6.96 11.74 -5.62
CA LEU A 18 -7.43 10.35 -5.75
C LEU A 18 -7.02 9.75 -7.10
N GLY A 19 -6.58 8.50 -7.07
CA GLY A 19 -6.20 7.76 -8.28
C GLY A 19 -7.38 7.10 -9.03
N GLY A 20 -7.11 6.66 -10.27
CA GLY A 20 -7.81 5.54 -10.91
C GLY A 20 -8.96 5.86 -11.86
N TYR A 21 -9.41 7.11 -11.98
CA TYR A 21 -10.42 7.47 -12.98
C TYR A 21 -9.82 8.37 -14.08
N SER A 22 -10.28 8.15 -15.31
CA SER A 22 -10.13 9.13 -16.39
C SER A 22 -10.95 10.39 -16.08
N GLY A 23 -10.40 11.56 -16.41
CA GLY A 23 -11.10 12.85 -16.23
C GLY A 23 -10.36 13.84 -15.33
N PRO A 24 -11.04 14.91 -14.88
CA PRO A 24 -10.42 15.94 -14.06
C PRO A 24 -9.95 15.38 -12.72
N GLU A 25 -8.93 16.00 -12.15
CA GLU A 25 -8.40 15.63 -10.84
C GLU A 25 -9.50 15.64 -9.78
N ARG A 26 -9.53 14.58 -8.97
CA ARG A 26 -10.48 14.43 -7.87
C ARG A 26 -9.69 14.50 -6.57
N LEU A 27 -10.00 15.48 -5.74
CA LEU A 27 -9.43 15.59 -4.39
C LEU A 27 -10.27 14.81 -3.39
N VAL A 28 -9.65 14.33 -2.31
CA VAL A 28 -10.37 13.87 -1.12
C VAL A 28 -11.19 15.03 -0.56
N ARG A 29 -12.50 15.07 -0.84
CA ARG A 29 -13.41 16.12 -0.32
C ARG A 29 -14.07 15.73 1.00
N LYS A 30 -14.22 14.43 1.25
CA LYS A 30 -14.80 13.86 2.47
C LYS A 30 -14.21 12.47 2.69
N LYS A 31 -13.78 12.17 3.92
CA LYS A 31 -13.32 10.83 4.29
C LYS A 31 -14.52 9.89 4.33
N HIS A 32 -14.63 9.01 3.33
CA HIS A 32 -15.65 7.96 3.28
C HIS A 32 -15.02 6.65 3.79
N GLY A 33 -14.87 6.54 5.11
CA GLY A 33 -14.24 5.39 5.76
C GLY A 33 -12.74 5.57 6.04
N ARG A 34 -12.14 4.56 6.68
CA ARG A 34 -10.70 4.48 6.95
C ARG A 34 -10.03 3.72 5.83
N LEU A 35 -8.82 4.13 5.46
CA LEU A 35 -7.92 3.32 4.65
C LEU A 35 -7.00 2.55 5.59
N GLU A 36 -6.74 1.28 5.31
CA GLU A 36 -5.94 0.45 6.21
C GLU A 36 -4.84 -0.31 5.48
N ALA A 37 -3.76 -0.59 6.21
CA ALA A 37 -2.84 -1.68 5.89
C ALA A 37 -3.07 -2.83 6.87
N ASN A 38 -3.33 -4.01 6.31
CA ASN A 38 -3.52 -5.26 7.03
C ASN A 38 -2.27 -6.12 6.84
N ILE A 39 -1.57 -6.41 7.93
CA ILE A 39 -0.30 -7.13 7.93
C ILE A 39 -0.52 -8.49 8.58
N SER A 40 -0.08 -9.55 7.91
CA SER A 40 -0.01 -10.90 8.46
C SER A 40 1.39 -11.44 8.31
N MET A 41 1.97 -11.90 9.41
CA MET A 41 3.28 -12.53 9.45
C MET A 41 3.17 -14.00 9.84
N PHE A 42 3.90 -14.85 9.12
CA PHE A 42 3.95 -16.29 9.34
C PHE A 42 5.39 -16.71 9.62
N GLY A 43 5.60 -17.43 10.71
CA GLY A 43 6.92 -17.90 11.14
C GLY A 43 7.67 -16.91 12.03
N THR A 44 9.00 -17.07 12.07
CA THR A 44 9.92 -16.22 12.83
C THR A 44 11.10 -15.86 11.94
N PRO A 45 11.64 -14.63 12.04
CA PRO A 45 12.87 -14.26 11.34
C PRO A 45 14.00 -15.28 11.59
N PRO A 46 14.87 -15.52 10.58
CA PRO A 46 14.87 -14.89 9.25
C PRO A 46 13.91 -15.56 8.24
N ASN A 47 13.24 -16.64 8.62
CA ASN A 47 12.41 -17.46 7.72
C ASN A 47 10.93 -17.03 7.68
N ALA A 48 10.60 -15.88 8.26
CA ALA A 48 9.24 -15.39 8.27
C ALA A 48 8.80 -14.92 6.87
N VAL A 49 7.50 -15.00 6.61
CA VAL A 49 6.84 -14.42 5.43
C VAL A 49 5.85 -13.37 5.89
N ALA A 50 5.88 -12.20 5.26
CA ALA A 50 4.94 -11.11 5.50
C ALA A 50 4.00 -10.94 4.29
N ILE A 51 2.71 -10.83 4.56
CA ILE A 51 1.68 -10.45 3.59
C ILE A 51 1.07 -9.14 4.07
N ILE A 52 1.08 -8.13 3.22
CA ILE A 52 0.64 -6.77 3.53
C ILE A 52 -0.40 -6.36 2.48
N ALA A 53 -1.67 -6.31 2.86
CA ALA A 53 -2.74 -5.78 2.02
C ALA A 53 -2.95 -4.30 2.36
N VAL A 54 -2.97 -3.42 1.36
CA VAL A 54 -3.01 -1.97 1.54
C VAL A 54 -4.15 -1.37 0.73
N ASP A 55 -4.96 -0.52 1.35
CA ASP A 55 -6.03 0.22 0.67
C ASP A 55 -5.50 1.32 -0.23
N THR A 56 -5.11 0.92 -1.43
CA THR A 56 -4.55 1.76 -2.49
C THR A 56 -5.00 1.24 -3.85
N LEU A 57 -4.84 2.06 -4.89
CA LEU A 57 -5.04 1.61 -6.26
C LEU A 57 -3.91 0.66 -6.72
N PHE A 58 -2.68 1.07 -6.44
CA PHE A 58 -1.45 0.29 -6.60
C PHE A 58 -0.53 0.58 -5.43
N ALA A 59 0.21 -0.43 -4.96
CA ALA A 59 1.26 -0.21 -3.97
C ALA A 59 2.41 0.64 -4.57
N GLY A 60 2.74 0.39 -5.85
CA GLY A 60 3.80 1.10 -6.55
C GLY A 60 5.22 0.70 -6.09
N PRO A 61 6.26 1.07 -6.86
CA PRO A 61 7.63 0.70 -6.57
C PRO A 61 8.18 1.40 -5.32
N ASP A 62 7.83 2.67 -5.09
CA ASP A 62 8.35 3.47 -3.97
C ASP A 62 7.96 2.84 -2.61
N LEU A 63 6.68 2.54 -2.41
CA LEU A 63 6.19 1.89 -1.19
C LEU A 63 6.80 0.48 -1.03
N THR A 64 6.82 -0.29 -2.12
CA THR A 64 7.33 -1.66 -2.12
C THR A 64 8.80 -1.71 -1.70
N ASN A 65 9.63 -0.84 -2.29
CA ASN A 65 11.05 -0.74 -2.00
C ASN A 65 11.29 -0.23 -0.57
N ALA A 66 10.51 0.75 -0.11
CA ALA A 66 10.63 1.26 1.26
C ALA A 66 10.31 0.17 2.31
N ILE A 67 9.21 -0.55 2.14
CA ILE A 67 8.81 -1.61 3.08
C ILE A 67 9.82 -2.76 3.06
N THR A 68 10.19 -3.27 1.88
CA THR A 68 11.15 -4.38 1.78
C THR A 68 12.52 -4.02 2.37
N LYS A 69 12.98 -2.77 2.18
CA LYS A 69 14.20 -2.26 2.83
C LYS A 69 14.09 -2.29 4.36
N ILE A 70 12.99 -1.77 4.92
CA ILE A 70 12.76 -1.77 6.38
C ILE A 70 12.75 -3.19 6.94
N PHE A 71 12.05 -4.13 6.28
CA PHE A 71 12.01 -5.54 6.71
C PHE A 71 13.39 -6.22 6.64
N LYS A 72 14.17 -5.91 5.61
CA LYS A 72 15.55 -6.41 5.48
C LYS A 72 16.44 -5.88 6.60
N GLU A 73 16.40 -4.58 6.87
CA GLU A 73 17.24 -3.92 7.87
C GLU A 73 16.86 -4.33 9.31
N ALA A 74 15.56 -4.40 9.62
CA ALA A 74 15.09 -4.71 10.97
C ALA A 74 15.13 -6.20 11.31
N HIS A 75 14.91 -7.07 10.32
CA HIS A 75 14.62 -8.49 10.57
C HIS A 75 15.35 -9.47 9.62
N GLY A 76 16.15 -8.98 8.67
CA GLY A 76 16.85 -9.83 7.71
C GLY A 76 15.94 -10.50 6.67
N LEU A 77 14.69 -10.04 6.52
CA LEU A 77 13.74 -10.59 5.55
C LEU A 77 14.05 -10.06 4.15
N THR A 78 14.23 -10.95 3.18
CA THR A 78 14.45 -10.58 1.79
C THR A 78 13.14 -10.19 1.09
N ALA A 79 13.22 -9.55 -0.08
CA ALA A 79 12.05 -9.07 -0.81
C ALA A 79 11.10 -10.21 -1.21
N GLU A 80 11.63 -11.41 -1.49
CA GLU A 80 10.86 -12.61 -1.85
C GLU A 80 10.02 -13.14 -0.67
N ARG A 81 10.28 -12.64 0.55
CA ARG A 81 9.53 -12.98 1.78
C ARG A 81 8.48 -11.94 2.14
N VAL A 82 8.35 -10.86 1.37
CA VAL A 82 7.43 -9.75 1.65
C VAL A 82 6.52 -9.55 0.44
N LEU A 83 5.25 -9.93 0.58
CA LEU A 83 4.21 -9.71 -0.43
C LEU A 83 3.38 -8.49 -0.07
N ILE A 84 3.28 -7.53 -0.99
CA ILE A 84 2.47 -6.31 -0.82
C ILE A 84 1.39 -6.29 -1.89
N LEU A 85 0.14 -6.16 -1.46
CA LEU A 85 -1.06 -6.22 -2.30
C LEU A 85 -1.83 -4.91 -2.16
N ALA A 86 -2.36 -4.40 -3.27
CA ALA A 86 -3.28 -3.27 -3.26
C ALA A 86 -4.72 -3.78 -3.38
N SER A 87 -5.67 -3.20 -2.63
CA SER A 87 -7.10 -3.54 -2.78
C SER A 87 -7.72 -3.03 -4.08
N HIS A 88 -6.96 -2.23 -4.85
CA HIS A 88 -7.39 -1.60 -6.09
C HIS A 88 -8.55 -0.61 -5.90
N THR A 89 -8.56 0.09 -4.77
CA THR A 89 -9.56 1.14 -4.51
C THR A 89 -9.22 2.43 -5.25
N HIS A 90 -10.22 3.02 -5.90
CA HIS A 90 -10.12 4.32 -6.56
C HIS A 90 -10.44 5.50 -5.62
N PHE A 91 -10.55 5.22 -4.32
CA PHE A 91 -10.86 6.19 -3.26
C PHE A 91 -9.69 6.44 -2.31
N ALA A 92 -8.49 5.97 -2.68
CA ALA A 92 -7.24 6.25 -1.99
C ALA A 92 -6.37 7.22 -2.79
N PRO A 93 -5.43 7.94 -2.12
CA PRO A 93 -4.42 8.73 -2.81
C PRO A 93 -3.57 7.91 -3.78
N MET A 94 -3.13 8.54 -4.86
CA MET A 94 -2.18 7.91 -5.79
C MET A 94 -0.80 7.81 -5.15
N LEU A 95 -0.27 6.58 -5.04
CA LEU A 95 1.10 6.34 -4.56
C LEU A 95 2.12 6.19 -5.70
N ASP A 96 1.67 5.78 -6.89
CA ASP A 96 2.54 5.57 -8.04
C ASP A 96 2.61 6.81 -8.92
N LYS A 97 3.71 7.57 -8.79
CA LYS A 97 3.97 8.78 -9.58
C LYS A 97 4.10 8.52 -11.08
N THR A 98 4.35 7.28 -11.50
CA THR A 98 4.47 6.91 -12.92
C THR A 98 3.13 6.66 -13.59
N LYS A 99 2.04 6.53 -12.80
CA LYS A 99 0.70 6.21 -13.31
C LYS A 99 -0.39 7.19 -12.82
N PRO A 100 -0.19 8.53 -12.92
CA PRO A 100 -1.11 9.50 -12.35
C PRO A 100 -2.50 9.50 -13.02
N LYS A 101 -2.59 9.04 -14.27
CA LYS A 101 -3.78 9.13 -15.13
C LYS A 101 -4.04 7.83 -15.90
N ILE A 102 -4.39 6.73 -15.22
CA ILE A 102 -4.82 5.53 -15.96
C ILE A 102 -6.23 5.77 -16.50
N GLY A 103 -6.27 6.31 -17.71
CA GLY A 103 -7.41 6.79 -18.50
C GLY A 103 -6.86 7.59 -19.70
N PRO A 104 -7.41 7.49 -20.93
CA PRO A 104 -6.68 7.87 -22.14
C PRO A 104 -6.16 9.30 -22.09
N VAL A 105 -4.89 9.46 -22.48
CA VAL A 105 -4.27 10.74 -22.80
C VAL A 105 -4.78 11.11 -24.19
N CYS A 106 -5.62 12.15 -24.28
CA CYS A 106 -5.79 12.87 -25.54
C CYS A 106 -4.55 13.72 -25.80
#